data_AF-A0A7K1SX93-F1
#
_entry.id   AF-A0A7K1SX93-F1
#
_cell.length_a   1.000
_cell.length_b   1.000
_cell.length_c   1.000
_cell.angle_alpha   90.00
_cell.angle_beta   90.00
_cell.angle_gamma   90.00
#
_symmetry.space_group_name_H-M   'P 1'
#
loop_
_entity.id
_entity.type
_entity.pdbx_description
1 polymer ?
#
loop_
_entity_poly.entity_id
_entity_poly.type
_entity_poly.pdbx_seq_one_letter_code
_entity_poly.pdbx_strand_id
1 'polypeptide(L)' 'MVAIAGTYQDGYVKLDREFSSTEPVKVIVTFLEDIEISSDKRLTLSDFSFAKSQKILEEYKGSLSDEVIEERRSEV' A
#
# COMPACT_ATOMS: atom_id res chain seq x y z
N MET A 1 18.12 -22.36 -18.60
CA MET A 1 17.11 -21.86 -17.65
C MET A 1 15.86 -22.69 -17.81
N VAL A 2 15.29 -23.21 -16.73
CA VAL A 2 13.99 -23.90 -16.77
C VAL A 2 12.93 -22.88 -16.40
N ALA A 3 11.98 -22.63 -17.29
CA ALA A 3 10.84 -21.77 -17.04
C ALA A 3 9.62 -22.64 -16.71
N ILE A 4 8.99 -22.36 -15.58
CA ILE A 4 7.79 -23.07 -15.13
C ILE A 4 6.65 -22.07 -15.15
N ALA A 5 5.59 -22.40 -15.89
CA ALA A 5 4.37 -21.61 -15.92
C ALA A 5 3.47 -22.00 -14.75
N GLY A 6 2.68 -21.03 -14.31
CA GLY A 6 1.70 -21.22 -13.26
C GLY A 6 0.79 -20.02 -13.16
N THR A 7 -0.31 -20.20 -12.44
CA THR A 7 -1.25 -19.14 -12.13
C THR A 7 -0.91 -18.53 -10.78
N TYR A 8 -0.83 -17.20 -10.70
CA TYR A 8 -0.69 -16.47 -9.45
C TYR A 8 -2.04 -15.94 -8.98
N GLN A 9 -2.34 -16.12 -7.69
CA GLN A 9 -3.51 -15.53 -7.05
C GLN A 9 -3.23 -15.30 -5.56
N ASP A 10 -3.42 -14.05 -5.09
CA ASP A 10 -3.36 -13.66 -3.67
C ASP A 10 -2.11 -14.16 -2.90
N GLY A 11 -0.93 -14.04 -3.52
CA GLY A 11 0.33 -14.47 -2.91
C GLY A 11 0.70 -15.94 -3.12
N TYR A 12 -0.18 -16.73 -3.75
CA TYR A 12 0.05 -18.13 -4.06
C TYR A 12 0.32 -18.34 -5.54
N VAL A 13 1.38 -19.10 -5.87
CA VAL A 13 1.68 -19.55 -7.23
C VAL A 13 1.32 -21.03 -7.35
N LYS A 14 0.33 -21.35 -8.19
CA LYS A 14 0.01 -22.73 -8.56
C LYS A 14 0.74 -23.07 -9.86
N LEU A 15 1.70 -23.97 -9.80
CA LEU A 15 2.45 -24.42 -10.97
C LEU A 15 1.58 -25.36 -11.82
N ASP A 16 1.63 -25.20 -13.13
CA ASP A 16 0.90 -26.07 -14.06
C ASP A 16 1.51 -27.47 -14.14
N ARG A 17 2.79 -27.58 -13.77
CA ARG A 17 3.55 -28.81 -13.72
C ARG A 17 4.28 -28.90 -12.39
N GLU A 18 4.29 -30.10 -11.82
CA GLU A 18 5.07 -30.38 -10.63
C GLU A 18 6.56 -30.27 -10.94
N PHE A 19 7.29 -29.61 -10.05
CA PHE A 19 8.74 -29.51 -10.10
C PHE A 19 9.31 -29.90 -8.74
N SER A 20 9.87 -31.10 -8.67
CA SER A 20 10.54 -31.62 -7.48
C SER A 20 12.03 -31.32 -7.54
N SER A 21 12.54 -30.63 -6.51
CA SER A 21 13.98 -30.49 -6.28
C SER A 21 14.30 -31.02 -4.88
N THR A 22 15.35 -31.83 -4.79
CA THR A 22 15.88 -32.35 -3.51
C THR A 22 16.57 -31.27 -2.68
N GLU A 23 17.02 -30.20 -3.34
CA GLU A 23 17.73 -29.08 -2.71
C GLU A 23 16.92 -27.78 -2.85
N PRO A 24 17.08 -26.80 -1.93
CA PRO A 24 16.44 -25.50 -2.04
C PRO A 24 16.97 -24.72 -3.25
N VAL A 25 16.06 -24.28 -4.13
CA VAL A 25 16.41 -23.54 -5.36
C VAL A 25 15.92 -22.09 -5.25
N LYS A 26 16.78 -21.13 -5.61
CA LYS A 26 16.37 -19.73 -5.77
C LYS A 26 15.54 -19.57 -7.05
N VAL A 27 14.41 -18.89 -6.96
CA VAL A 27 13.49 -18.68 -8.08
C VAL A 27 13.31 -17.18 -8.38
N ILE A 28 13.11 -16.87 -9.66
CA ILE A 28 12.72 -15.54 -10.13
C ILE A 28 11.31 -15.68 -10.71
N VAL A 29 10.36 -14.94 -10.16
CA VAL A 29 8.96 -14.94 -10.62
C VAL A 29 8.79 -13.78 -11.60
N THR A 30 8.28 -14.08 -12.79
CA THR A 30 7.99 -13.08 -13.83
C THR A 30 6.50 -13.14 -14.13
N PHE A 31 5.80 -12.02 -13.98
CA PHE A 31 4.39 -11.89 -14.34
C PHE A 31 4.30 -11.53 -15.82
N LEU A 32 3.52 -12.29 -16.59
CA LEU A 32 3.45 -12.17 -18.05
C LEU A 32 2.51 -11.06 -18.53
N GLU A 33 1.60 -10.61 -17.67
CA GLU A 33 0.69 -9.50 -17.96
C GLU A 33 1.16 -8.25 -17.22
N ASP A 34 0.97 -7.08 -17.84
CA ASP A 34 0.83 -5.82 -17.13
C ASP A 34 -0.47 -5.90 -16.34
N ILE A 35 -0.43 -6.62 -15.22
CA ILE A 35 -1.50 -6.55 -14.23
C ILE A 35 -1.53 -5.08 -13.84
N GLU A 36 -2.66 -4.41 -14.08
CA GLU A 36 -2.93 -3.14 -13.44
C GLU A 36 -2.89 -3.42 -11.94
N ILE A 37 -1.71 -3.26 -11.33
CA ILE A 37 -1.56 -3.15 -9.89
C ILE A 37 -2.50 -2.01 -9.60
N SER A 38 -3.68 -2.32 -9.04
CA SER A 38 -4.70 -1.33 -8.74
C SER A 38 -4.00 -0.27 -7.91
N SER A 39 -3.61 0.82 -8.56
CA SER A 39 -2.69 1.77 -7.98
C SER A 39 -3.36 2.24 -6.71
N ASP A 40 -2.67 2.10 -5.58
CA ASP A 40 -3.13 2.57 -4.26
C ASP A 40 -4.01 3.79 -4.44
N LYS A 41 -5.28 3.70 -4.02
CA LYS A 41 -6.34 4.70 -4.24
C LYS A 41 -5.74 6.11 -4.19
N ARG A 42 -5.41 6.65 -5.36
CA ARG A 42 -4.69 7.90 -5.46
C ARG A 42 -5.72 8.97 -5.15
N LEU A 43 -5.62 9.56 -3.96
CA LEU A 43 -6.55 10.59 -3.53
C LEU A 43 -6.56 11.70 -4.60
N THR A 44 -7.75 11.96 -5.11
CA THR A 44 -8.02 13.02 -6.08
C THR A 44 -8.50 14.26 -5.35
N LEU A 45 -8.43 15.43 -5.98
CA LEU A 45 -8.94 16.67 -5.38
C LEU A 45 -10.43 16.58 -5.03
N SER A 46 -11.19 15.74 -5.74
CA SER A 46 -12.60 15.43 -5.44
C SER A 46 -12.82 14.66 -4.14
N ASP A 47 -11.80 13.96 -3.63
CA ASP A 47 -11.88 13.27 -2.33
C ASP A 47 -11.76 14.24 -1.15
N PHE A 48 -11.25 15.46 -1.38
CA PHE A 48 -11.13 16.51 -0.38
C PHE A 48 -12.38 17.40 -0.38
N SER A 49 -12.95 17.63 0.81
CA SER A 49 -14.10 18.52 0.98
C SER A 49 -13.94 19.40 2.20
N PHE A 50 -13.74 20.70 1.94
CA PHE A 50 -13.60 21.70 3.00
C PHE A 50 -14.83 21.77 3.92
N ALA A 51 -16.04 21.64 3.35
CA ALA A 51 -17.28 21.63 4.12
C ALA A 51 -17.36 20.45 5.10
N LYS A 52 -16.87 19.25 4.70
CA LYS A 52 -16.79 18.11 5.61
C LYS A 52 -15.79 18.37 6.73
N SER A 53 -14.61 18.91 6.41
CA SER A 53 -13.60 19.26 7.40
C SER A 53 -14.11 20.29 8.41
N GLN A 54 -14.80 21.33 7.94
CA GLN A 54 -15.39 22.35 8.81
C GLN A 54 -16.41 21.75 9.80
N LYS A 55 -17.27 20.83 9.34
CA LYS A 55 -18.24 20.15 10.21
C LYS A 55 -17.57 19.24 11.24
N ILE A 56 -16.52 18.52 10.84
CA ILE A 56 -15.77 17.65 11.76
C ILE A 56 -15.07 18.49 12.84
N LEU A 57 -14.61 19.69 12.49
CA LEU A 57 -13.89 20.59 13.38
C LEU A 57 -14.79 21.54 14.19
N GLU A 58 -16.12 21.44 14.07
CA GLU A 58 -17.06 22.37 14.72
C GLU A 58 -16.95 22.36 16.26
N GLU A 59 -16.66 21.19 16.84
CA GLU A 59 -16.49 21.03 18.29
C GLU A 59 -15.02 21.11 18.74
N TYR A 60 -14.08 21.20 17.80
CA TYR A 60 -12.66 21.25 18.11
C TYR A 60 -12.26 22.65 18.58
N LYS A 61 -11.76 22.74 19.82
CA LYS A 61 -11.40 24.01 20.48
C LYS A 61 -9.90 24.31 20.49
N GLY A 62 -9.08 23.41 19.93
CA GLY A 62 -7.63 23.59 19.88
C GLY A 62 -7.22 24.52 18.74
N SER A 63 -6.09 25.20 18.92
CA SER A 63 -5.42 25.92 17.84
C SER A 63 -4.20 25.13 17.37
N LEU A 64 -3.96 25.14 16.06
CA LEU A 64 -2.69 24.64 15.49
C LEU A 64 -1.49 25.34 16.14
N SER A 65 -1.64 26.62 16.48
CA SER A 65 -0.57 27.39 17.11
C SER A 65 -0.21 26.86 18.50
N ASP A 66 -1.19 26.38 19.27
CA ASP A 66 -0.95 25.85 20.61
C ASP A 66 -0.16 24.54 20.52
N GLU A 67 -0.55 23.66 19.58
CA GLU A 67 0.14 22.38 19.34
C GLU A 67 1.59 22.61 18.91
N VAL A 68 1.84 23.56 18.00
CA VAL A 68 3.19 23.91 17.54
C VAL A 68 4.05 24.49 18.67
N ILE A 69 3.45 25.27 19.58
CA ILE A 69 4.18 25.81 20.74
C ILE A 69 4.57 24.70 21.71
N GLU A 70 3.68 23.75 21.99
CA GLU A 70 3.96 22.62 22.88
C GLU A 70 5.01 21.67 22.29
N GLU A 71 4.93 21.37 20.99
CA GLU A 71 5.97 20.59 20.28
C GLU A 71 7.36 21.20 20.52
N ARG A 72 7.52 22.51 20.29
CA ARG A 72 8.80 23.23 20.47
C ARG A 72 9.29 23.27 21.91
N ARG A 73 8.39 23.27 22.89
CA ARG A 73 8.75 23.22 24.31
C ARG A 73 9.21 21.85 24.75
N SER A 74 8.70 20.80 24.13
CA SER A 74 9.06 19.40 24.44
C SER A 74 10.42 18.96 23.86
N GLU A 75 10.93 19.68 22.84
CA GLU A 75 12.24 19.42 22.22
C GLU A 75 13.44 20.00 23.00
N VAL A 76 13.22 20.73 24.10
CA VAL A 76 14.25 21.36 24.95
C VAL A 76 14.38 20.62 26.28
#